data_AF-A0A914J4W5-F1
#
_entry.id   AF-A0A914J4W5-F1
#
_cell.length_a   1.000
_cell.length_b   1.000
_cell.length_c   1.000
_cell.angle_alpha   90.00
_cell.angle_beta   90.00
_cell.angle_gamma   90.00
#
_symmetry.space_group_name_H-M   'P 1'
#
loop_
_entity.id
_entity.type
_entity.pdbx_description
1 polymer ?
#
loop_
_entity_poly.entity_id
_entity_poly.type
_entity_poly.pdbx_seq_one_letter_code
_entity_poly.pdbx_strand_id
1 'polypeptide(L)'
;MPVLYCYELQIAEKYQKKGIGSLLINILLNVAKKTGMHKVMATVFMFNGTSLAFFHKNGFRMDESSPIPGNDEQDYVILSRWVIPGKENVTMEKENHKMEELIMKEMGKISLENGKTE
;
A
#
# COMPACT_ATOMS: atom_id res chain seq x y z
N MET A 1 15.50 4.64 -7.61
CA MET A 1 15.09 5.21 -6.31
C MET A 1 15.44 4.21 -5.22
N PRO A 2 16.17 4.57 -4.13
CA PRO A 2 16.55 3.61 -3.09
C PRO A 2 15.32 3.14 -2.28
N VAL A 3 15.27 1.85 -2.00
CA VAL A 3 14.16 1.17 -1.31
C VAL A 3 14.69 0.21 -0.26
N LEU A 4 13.89 -0.03 0.78
CA LEU A 4 14.09 -1.13 1.72
C LEU A 4 13.21 -2.30 1.28
N TYR A 5 13.83 -3.42 0.91
CA TYR A 5 13.10 -4.60 0.47
C TYR A 5 12.98 -5.63 1.60
N CYS A 6 11.76 -6.02 1.95
CA CYS A 6 11.47 -7.09 2.88
C CYS A 6 11.41 -8.42 2.13
N TYR A 7 12.47 -9.22 2.25
CA TYR A 7 12.52 -10.54 1.62
C TYR A 7 11.57 -11.53 2.30
N GLU A 8 11.57 -11.56 3.63
CA GLU A 8 10.76 -12.49 4.41
C GLU A 8 10.18 -11.82 5.65
N LEU A 9 8.91 -12.11 5.94
CA LEU A 9 8.25 -11.79 7.19
C LEU A 9 7.39 -12.98 7.61
N GLN A 10 7.86 -13.73 8.59
CA GLN A 10 7.19 -14.93 9.09
C GLN A 10 6.93 -14.80 10.59
N ILE A 11 5.70 -15.10 10.99
CA ILE A 11 5.29 -15.12 12.40
C ILE A 11 4.73 -16.49 12.69
N ALA A 12 5.29 -17.17 13.69
CA ALA A 12 4.78 -18.47 14.11
C ALA A 12 3.29 -18.36 14.49
N GLU A 13 2.49 -19.34 14.09
CA GLU A 13 1.02 -19.31 14.17
C GLU A 13 0.49 -18.89 15.56
N LYS A 14 1.06 -19.46 16.63
CA LYS A 14 0.73 -19.15 18.03
C LYS A 14 0.91 -17.67 18.46
N TYR A 15 1.61 -16.89 17.64
CA TYR A 15 1.90 -15.48 17.85
C TYR A 15 1.28 -14.55 16.79
N GLN A 16 0.55 -15.10 15.80
CA GLN A 16 -0.17 -14.29 14.82
C GLN A 16 -1.36 -13.56 15.45
N LYS A 17 -1.87 -12.53 14.77
CA LYS A 17 -3.01 -11.69 15.19
C LYS A 17 -2.83 -10.98 16.55
N LYS A 18 -1.59 -10.91 17.07
CA LYS A 18 -1.21 -10.19 18.31
C LYS A 18 -0.47 -8.86 18.05
N GLY A 19 -0.54 -8.35 16.81
CA GLY A 19 0.11 -7.08 16.42
C GLY A 19 1.60 -7.15 16.11
N ILE A 20 2.26 -8.29 16.31
CA ILE A 20 3.72 -8.45 16.11
C ILE A 20 4.13 -8.16 14.66
N GLY A 21 3.38 -8.66 13.66
CA GLY A 21 3.67 -8.37 12.25
C GLY A 21 3.64 -6.87 11.96
N SER A 22 2.63 -6.15 12.45
CA SER A 22 2.54 -4.69 12.28
C SER A 22 3.65 -3.94 13.02
N LEU A 23 4.07 -4.43 14.20
CA LEU A 23 5.23 -3.89 14.90
C LEU A 23 6.50 -4.00 14.05
N LEU A 24 6.74 -5.16 13.44
CA LEU A 24 7.91 -5.39 12.57
C LEU A 24 7.85 -4.50 11.31
N ILE A 25 6.69 -4.36 10.67
CA ILE A 25 6.52 -3.42 9.56
C ILE A 25 6.83 -1.98 9.97
N ASN A 26 6.38 -1.53 11.14
CA ASN A 26 6.70 -0.20 11.65
C ASN A 26 8.19 -0.02 11.91
N ILE A 27 8.89 -1.06 12.37
CA ILE A 27 10.35 -1.04 12.51
C ILE A 27 10.99 -0.88 11.12
N LEU A 28 10.57 -1.62 10.11
CA LEU A 28 11.09 -1.49 8.74
C LEU A 28 10.86 -0.09 8.17
N LEU A 29 9.67 0.50 8.37
CA LEU A 29 9.36 1.87 7.94
C LEU A 29 10.27 2.90 8.63
N ASN A 30 10.54 2.72 9.93
CA ASN A 30 11.46 3.58 10.67
C ASN A 30 12.92 3.43 10.21
N VAL A 31 13.37 2.21 9.92
CA VAL A 31 14.70 1.97 9.33
C VAL A 31 14.80 2.68 8.00
N ALA A 32 13.84 2.44 7.09
CA ALA A 32 13.77 3.07 5.79
C ALA A 32 13.82 4.61 5.89
N LYS A 33 13.07 5.20 6.83
CA LYS A 33 13.07 6.65 7.07
C LYS A 33 14.44 7.15 7.52
N LYS A 34 15.07 6.47 8.47
CA LYS A 34 16.38 6.85 9.03
C LYS A 34 17.52 6.69 8.03
N THR A 35 17.39 5.77 7.07
CA THR A 35 18.41 5.51 6.05
C THR A 35 18.11 6.18 4.71
N GLY A 36 17.09 7.06 4.63
CA GLY A 36 16.78 7.80 3.41
C GLY A 36 16.21 6.95 2.26
N MET A 37 15.53 5.84 2.57
CA MET A 37 14.81 5.04 1.59
C MET A 37 13.44 5.65 1.30
N HIS A 38 12.99 5.54 0.06
CA HIS A 38 11.72 6.14 -0.37
C HIS A 38 10.52 5.22 -0.18
N LYS A 39 10.72 3.90 -0.30
CA LYS A 39 9.67 2.88 -0.18
C LYS A 39 10.17 1.73 0.69
N VAL A 40 9.24 1.10 1.40
CA VAL A 40 9.38 -0.30 1.83
C VAL A 40 8.63 -1.16 0.84
N MET A 41 9.23 -2.26 0.38
CA MET A 41 8.66 -3.16 -0.62
C MET A 41 8.66 -4.61 -0.14
N ALA A 42 7.74 -5.42 -0.67
CA ALA A 42 7.68 -6.86 -0.45
C ALA A 42 7.01 -7.55 -1.65
N THR A 43 7.42 -8.78 -1.97
CA THR A 43 6.69 -9.65 -2.89
C THR A 43 5.76 -10.56 -2.10
N VAL A 44 4.51 -10.69 -2.56
CA VAL A 44 3.49 -11.53 -1.93
C VAL A 44 2.83 -12.39 -2.98
N PHE A 45 2.71 -13.70 -2.72
CA PHE A 45 1.96 -14.59 -3.58
C PHE A 45 0.47 -14.22 -3.60
N MET A 46 -0.15 -14.22 -4.78
CA MET A 46 -1.56 -13.88 -4.99
C MET A 46 -2.50 -14.83 -4.24
N PHE A 47 -2.14 -16.12 -4.13
CA PHE A 47 -2.92 -17.10 -3.37
C PHE A 47 -2.81 -16.90 -1.85
N ASN A 48 -1.86 -16.10 -1.35
CA ASN A 48 -1.70 -15.83 0.07
C ASN A 48 -2.56 -14.63 0.52
N GLY A 49 -3.88 -14.84 0.50
CA GLY A 49 -4.86 -13.80 0.86
C GLY A 49 -4.66 -13.22 2.26
N THR A 50 -4.16 -14.02 3.21
CA THR A 50 -3.85 -13.55 4.57
C THR A 50 -2.74 -12.50 4.55
N SER A 51 -1.67 -12.75 3.80
CA SER A 51 -0.55 -11.80 3.69
C SER A 51 -0.94 -10.55 2.90
N LEU A 52 -1.68 -10.70 1.80
CA LEU A 52 -2.21 -9.57 1.04
C LEU A 52 -3.05 -8.64 1.93
N ALA A 53 -4.02 -9.19 2.65
CA ALA A 53 -4.85 -8.43 3.58
C ALA A 53 -4.02 -7.76 4.68
N PHE A 54 -3.02 -8.45 5.22
CA PHE A 54 -2.08 -7.89 6.19
C PHE A 54 -1.32 -6.69 5.64
N PHE A 55 -0.70 -6.80 4.47
CA PHE A 55 0.08 -5.72 3.87
C PHE A 55 -0.82 -4.52 3.49
N HIS A 56 -1.99 -4.76 2.91
CA HIS A 56 -2.95 -3.69 2.60
C HIS A 56 -3.43 -2.95 3.85
N LYS A 57 -3.73 -3.67 4.93
CA LYS A 57 -4.09 -3.08 6.24
C LYS A 57 -2.95 -2.23 6.80
N ASN A 58 -1.70 -2.56 6.51
CA ASN A 58 -0.53 -1.77 6.88
C ASN A 58 -0.15 -0.71 5.83
N GLY A 59 -1.06 -0.35 4.92
CA GLY A 59 -0.89 0.78 4.00
C GLY A 59 -0.07 0.49 2.74
N PHE A 60 0.22 -0.77 2.45
CA PHE A 60 0.88 -1.13 1.19
C PHE A 60 -0.12 -1.18 0.03
N ARG A 61 0.36 -0.84 -1.16
CA ARG A 61 -0.38 -0.87 -2.43
C ARG A 61 0.45 -1.61 -3.46
N MET A 62 -0.19 -2.04 -4.55
CA MET A 62 0.54 -2.61 -5.68
C MET A 62 1.52 -1.57 -6.22
N ASP A 63 2.78 -1.97 -6.40
CA ASP A 63 3.83 -1.11 -6.90
C ASP A 63 3.81 -1.05 -8.43
N GLU A 64 4.25 0.05 -9.03
CA GLU A 64 4.35 0.17 -10.49
C GLU A 64 5.30 -0.86 -11.13
N SER A 65 6.23 -1.42 -10.37
CA SER A 65 7.14 -2.50 -10.81
C SER A 65 6.51 -3.88 -10.73
N SER A 66 5.30 -4.02 -10.17
CA SER A 66 4.61 -5.30 -10.11
C SER A 66 4.28 -5.80 -11.52
N PRO A 67 4.45 -7.10 -11.80
CA PRO A 67 3.95 -7.72 -13.03
C PRO A 67 2.46 -7.43 -13.22
N ILE A 68 2.04 -7.21 -14.47
CA ILE A 68 0.64 -6.96 -14.81
C ILE A 68 -0.15 -8.27 -14.61
N PRO A 69 -1.19 -8.29 -13.77
CA PRO A 69 -2.02 -9.47 -13.58
C PRO A 69 -2.65 -9.90 -14.91
N GLY A 70 -2.41 -11.16 -15.31
CA GLY A 70 -3.08 -11.79 -16.44
C GLY A 70 -2.29 -11.86 -17.75
N ASN A 71 -1.03 -11.41 -17.80
CA ASN A 71 -0.23 -11.51 -19.03
C ASN A 71 0.82 -12.63 -19.04
N ASP A 72 1.07 -13.32 -17.93
CA ASP A 72 1.91 -14.53 -17.85
C ASP A 72 1.73 -15.17 -16.44
N GLU A 73 2.16 -16.42 -16.28
CA GLU A 73 2.05 -17.38 -15.14
C GLU A 73 2.54 -16.91 -13.74
N GLN A 74 2.51 -15.61 -13.44
CA GLN A 74 3.08 -15.05 -12.23
C GLN A 74 2.05 -14.94 -11.10
N ASP A 75 2.12 -15.89 -10.17
CA ASP A 75 1.26 -15.98 -8.99
C ASP A 75 1.69 -15.03 -7.86
N TYR A 76 2.31 -13.89 -8.15
CA TYR A 76 2.76 -12.93 -7.14
C TYR A 76 2.57 -11.47 -7.56
N VAL A 77 2.53 -10.60 -6.55
CA VAL A 77 2.51 -9.15 -6.73
C VAL A 77 3.62 -8.51 -5.92
N ILE A 78 4.13 -7.39 -6.43
CA ILE A 78 5.04 -6.53 -5.69
C ILE A 78 4.20 -5.44 -5.03
N LEU A 79 4.29 -5.36 -3.70
CA LEU A 79 3.64 -4.34 -2.91
C LEU A 79 4.67 -3.33 -2.40
N SER A 80 4.29 -2.06 -2.35
CA SER A 80 5.11 -1.02 -1.76
C SER A 80 4.31 -0.06 -0.88
N ARG A 81 5.02 0.59 0.05
CA ARG A 81 4.53 1.70 0.85
C ARG A 81 5.58 2.79 0.87
N TRP A 82 5.17 4.00 0.50
CA TRP A 82 6.02 5.18 0.58
C TRP A 82 6.38 5.49 2.03
N VAL A 83 7.65 5.87 2.21
CA VAL A 83 8.22 6.34 3.46
C VAL A 83 8.45 7.82 3.26
N ILE A 84 7.65 8.66 3.92
CA ILE A 84 7.80 10.11 3.82
C ILE A 84 9.10 10.49 4.55
N PRO A 85 10.15 10.95 3.83
CA PRO A 85 11.33 11.51 4.46
C PRO A 85 10.89 12.82 5.14
N GLY A 86 11.39 13.08 6.34
CA GLY A 86 10.89 14.13 7.22
C GLY A 86 10.54 15.46 6.53
N LYS A 87 9.24 15.73 6.45
CA LYS A 87 8.64 17.04 6.70
C LYS A 87 7.39 16.79 7.54
N GLU A 88 7.20 17.64 8.55
CA GLU A 88 6.04 17.61 9.44
C GLU A 88 4.72 17.55 8.64
N ASN A 89 3.89 16.58 9.01
CA ASN A 89 2.65 16.21 8.32
C ASN A 89 1.56 17.26 8.53
N VAL A 90 1.39 18.17 7.57
CA VAL A 90 0.14 18.98 7.46
C VAL A 90 -0.37 19.04 6.02
N THR A 91 0.50 19.00 5.02
CA THR A 91 0.10 19.30 3.63
C THR A 91 -0.41 18.08 2.86
N MET A 92 0.25 16.92 2.99
CA MET A 92 -0.08 15.72 2.18
C MET A 92 -1.42 15.07 2.58
N GLU A 93 -1.80 15.08 3.87
CA GLU A 93 -3.11 14.58 4.31
C GLU A 93 -4.25 15.49 3.81
N LYS A 94 -4.03 16.81 3.78
CA LYS A 94 -4.99 17.77 3.21
C LYS A 94 -5.12 17.61 1.70
N GLU A 95 -4.02 17.35 0.99
CA GLU A 95 -4.04 17.12 -0.45
C GLU A 95 -4.73 15.81 -0.82
N ASN A 96 -4.48 14.72 -0.08
CA ASN A 96 -5.18 13.45 -0.28
C ASN A 96 -6.67 13.57 0.04
N HIS A 97 -7.04 14.22 1.15
CA HIS A 97 -8.46 14.45 1.48
C HIS A 97 -9.16 15.31 0.42
N LYS A 98 -8.49 16.36 -0.07
CA LYS A 98 -9.01 17.23 -1.13
C LYS A 98 -9.12 16.51 -2.47
N MET A 99 -8.21 15.59 -2.77
CA MET A 99 -8.27 14.75 -3.97
C MET A 99 -9.43 13.75 -3.89
N GLU A 100 -9.62 13.09 -2.75
CA GLU A 100 -10.75 12.19 -2.52
C GLU A 100 -12.10 12.92 -2.63
N GLU A 101 -12.20 14.13 -2.06
CA GLU A 101 -13.39 14.98 -2.18
C GLU A 101 -13.67 15.40 -3.63
N LEU A 102 -12.62 15.70 -4.41
CA LEU A 102 -12.73 16.04 -5.83
C LEU A 102 -13.23 14.85 -6.65
N ILE A 103 -12.71 13.65 -6.38
CA ILE A 103 -13.13 12.41 -7.03
C ILE A 103 -14.60 12.12 -6.72
N MET A 104 -15.01 12.21 -5.45
CA MET A 104 -16.40 11.98 -5.04
C MET A 104 -17.37 12.98 -5.68
N LYS A 105 -16.97 14.26 -5.80
CA LYS A 105 -17.76 15.29 -6.47
C LYS A 105 -17.92 15.02 -7.96
N GLU A 106 -16.89 14.53 -8.63
CA GLU A 106 -16.95 14.22 -10.06
C GLU A 106 -17.79 12.96 -10.32
N MET A 107 -17.65 11.94 -9.48
CA MET A 107 -18.51 10.74 -9.53
C MET A 107 -19.99 11.08 -9.29
N GLY A 108 -20.29 12.06 -8.43
CA GLY A 108 -21.65 12.54 -8.21
C GLY A 108 -22.26 13.27 -9.41
N LYS A 109 -21.46 13.97 -10.22
CA LYS A 109 -21.92 14.63 -11.46
C LYS A 109 -22.20 13.64 -12.58
N ILE A 110 -21.37 12.60 -12.71
CA ILE A 110 -21.54 11.55 -13.71
C ILE A 110 -22.89 10.82 -13.52
N SER A 111 -23.33 10.64 -12.28
CA SER A 111 -24.65 10.07 -11.98
C SER A 111 -25.83 10.98 -12.34
N LEU A 112 -25.64 12.31 -12.40
CA LEU A 112 -26.69 13.28 -12.77
C LEU A 112 -26.77 13.50 -14.29
N GLU A 113 -25.67 13.33 -15.03
CA GLU A 113 -25.65 13.43 -16.50
C GLU A 113 -26.22 12.18 -17.17
N ASN A 114 -26.01 10.99 -16.60
CA ASN A 114 -26.56 9.74 -17.14
C ASN A 114 -28.06 9.52 -16.83
N GLY A 115 -28.68 10.40 -16.04
CA GLY A 115 -30.11 10.35 -15.69
C GLY A 115 -31.02 11.25 -16.53
N LYS A 116 -30.53 11.83 -17.64
CA LYS A 116 -31.31 12.71 -18.53
C LYS A 116 -31.51 12.19 -19.96
N THR A 117 -31.20 10.93 -20.21
CA THR A 117 -31.60 10.23 -21.44
C THR A 117 -32.44 9.03 -21.07
N GLU A 118 -33.71 9.30 -20.81
CA GLU A 118 -34.88 8.47 -21.16
C GLU A 118 -36.15 9.31 -21.07
#